data_AF-A0A3N5FQC2-F1
#
_entry.id   AF-A0A3N5FQC2-F1
#
_cell.length_a   1.000
_cell.length_b   1.000
_cell.length_c   1.000
_cell.angle_alpha   90.00
_cell.angle_beta   90.00
_cell.angle_gamma   90.00
#
_symmetry.space_group_name_H-M   'P 1'
#
loop_
_entity.id
_entity.type
_entity.pdbx_description
1 polymer ?
#
loop_
_entity_poly.entity_id
_entity_poly.type
_entity_poly.pdbx_seq_one_letter_code
_entity_poly.pdbx_strand_id
1 'polypeptide(L)'
;MRFGSFEELVNFAIEKEKEAAAFYEEVAGREIFSGSKKMLSDFAKEERKHQKMLEDVLSDKGKLSNYKLEWVPDMKRSNYLVEMKYQQGMHYRDILAIAMKREEKALEFYNDAARENKNEDHVRIFRILAQEEARHKLGLEKLYDDYMAKQGD
;
A
#
# COMPACT_ATOMS: atom_id res chain seq x y z
N MET A 1 -2.45 -12.87 12.98
CA MET A 1 -1.12 -13.21 13.54
C MET A 1 -0.32 -11.93 13.73
N ARG A 2 0.49 -11.83 14.78
CA ARG A 2 1.45 -10.72 14.99
C ARG A 2 2.69 -10.93 14.11
N PHE A 3 3.47 -9.87 13.88
CA PHE A 3 4.79 -9.99 13.28
C PHE A 3 5.81 -10.45 14.33
N GLY A 4 6.60 -11.46 14.02
CA GLY A 4 7.63 -12.03 14.87
C GLY A 4 9.04 -11.47 14.61
N SER A 5 9.25 -10.74 13.52
CA SER A 5 10.52 -10.07 13.23
C SER A 5 10.36 -8.89 12.27
N PHE A 6 11.33 -7.98 12.26
CA PHE A 6 11.35 -6.84 11.33
C PHE A 6 11.31 -7.32 9.87
N GLU A 7 12.06 -8.38 9.57
CA GLU A 7 12.06 -9.04 8.27
C GLU A 7 10.66 -9.56 7.89
N GLU A 8 9.91 -10.12 8.84
CA GLU A 8 8.55 -10.59 8.59
C GLU A 8 7.56 -9.44 8.31
N LEU A 9 7.75 -8.27 8.93
CA LEU A 9 6.96 -7.07 8.63
C LEU A 9 7.31 -6.49 7.26
N VAL A 10 8.60 -6.38 6.93
CA VAL A 10 9.01 -5.82 5.64
C VAL A 10 8.62 -6.75 4.49
N ASN A 11 8.76 -8.07 4.67
CA ASN A 11 8.24 -9.02 3.68
C ASN A 11 6.73 -8.92 3.50
N PHE A 12 5.97 -8.70 4.58
CA PHE A 12 4.54 -8.45 4.46
C PHE A 12 4.24 -7.17 3.68
N ALA A 13 4.98 -6.09 3.92
CA ALA A 13 4.86 -4.85 3.17
C ALA A 13 5.15 -5.08 1.67
N ILE A 14 6.26 -5.75 1.33
CA ILE A 14 6.63 -6.10 -0.05
C ILE A 14 5.51 -6.85 -0.77
N GLU A 15 4.89 -7.83 -0.12
CA GLU A 15 3.78 -8.56 -0.73
C GLU A 15 2.55 -7.66 -0.93
N LYS A 16 2.28 -6.72 -0.01
CA LYS A 16 1.20 -5.73 -0.18
C LYS A 16 1.47 -4.77 -1.34
N GLU A 17 2.69 -4.30 -1.51
CA GLU A 17 3.10 -3.48 -2.66
C GLU A 17 2.94 -4.23 -3.99
N LYS A 18 3.33 -5.51 -4.04
CA LYS A 18 3.11 -6.34 -5.23
C LYS A 18 1.63 -6.53 -5.56
N GLU A 19 0.81 -6.77 -4.54
CA GLU A 19 -0.64 -6.91 -4.67
C GLU A 19 -1.29 -5.60 -5.16
N ALA A 20 -0.84 -4.45 -4.65
CA ALA A 20 -1.33 -3.12 -5.05
C ALA A 20 -0.93 -2.79 -6.50
N ALA A 21 0.34 -2.99 -6.85
CA ALA A 21 0.83 -2.79 -8.21
C ALA A 21 0.04 -3.63 -9.22
N ALA A 22 -0.13 -4.93 -8.95
CA ALA A 22 -0.88 -5.84 -9.83
C ALA A 22 -2.36 -5.44 -9.95
N PHE A 23 -2.96 -4.99 -8.84
CA PHE A 23 -4.33 -4.49 -8.85
C PHE A 23 -4.48 -3.26 -9.75
N TYR A 24 -3.57 -2.28 -9.64
CA TYR A 24 -3.63 -1.09 -10.48
C TYR A 24 -3.34 -1.37 -11.96
N GLU A 25 -2.39 -2.27 -12.25
CA GLU A 25 -2.13 -2.75 -13.61
C GLU A 25 -3.39 -3.38 -14.23
N GLU A 26 -4.09 -4.24 -13.48
CA GLU A 26 -5.31 -4.88 -13.95
C GLU A 26 -6.45 -3.87 -14.17
N VAL A 27 -6.67 -2.98 -13.21
CA VAL A 27 -7.78 -2.01 -13.25
C VAL A 27 -7.56 -0.97 -14.35
N ALA A 28 -6.31 -0.51 -14.56
CA ALA A 28 -5.95 0.40 -15.66
C ALA A 28 -6.16 -0.22 -17.05
N GLY A 29 -6.13 -1.55 -17.16
CA GLY A 29 -6.36 -2.28 -18.39
C GLY A 29 -7.83 -2.32 -18.85
N ARG A 30 -8.79 -1.91 -18.00
CA ARG A 30 -10.22 -2.02 -18.29
C ARG A 30 -10.80 -0.76 -18.95
N GLU A 31 -11.69 -0.96 -19.92
CA GLU A 31 -12.37 0.12 -20.69
C GLU A 31 -13.08 1.15 -19.80
N ILE A 32 -13.73 0.69 -18.73
CA ILE A 32 -14.44 1.56 -17.77
C ILE A 32 -13.50 2.55 -17.06
N PHE A 33 -12.18 2.32 -17.07
CA PHE A 33 -11.16 3.20 -16.51
C PHE A 33 -10.39 4.00 -17.58
N SER A 34 -10.84 4.03 -18.84
CA SER A 34 -10.14 4.73 -19.93
C SER A 34 -9.76 6.18 -19.59
N GLY A 35 -10.62 6.94 -18.90
CA GLY A 35 -10.34 8.30 -18.43
C GLY A 35 -9.32 8.42 -17.29
N SER A 36 -9.13 7.35 -16.51
CA SER A 36 -8.24 7.31 -15.33
C SER A 36 -7.02 6.40 -15.55
N LYS A 37 -6.92 5.79 -16.73
CA LYS A 37 -5.92 4.78 -17.08
C LYS A 37 -4.50 5.24 -16.79
N LYS A 38 -4.18 6.49 -17.16
CA LYS A 38 -2.85 7.07 -16.92
C LYS A 38 -2.55 7.13 -15.42
N MET A 39 -3.49 7.66 -14.62
CA MET A 39 -3.33 7.79 -13.18
C MET A 39 -3.11 6.43 -12.51
N LEU A 40 -3.94 5.44 -12.82
CA LEU A 40 -3.81 4.09 -12.25
C LEU A 40 -2.52 3.40 -12.71
N SER A 41 -2.11 3.61 -13.97
CA SER A 41 -0.82 3.10 -14.45
C SER A 41 0.38 3.76 -13.78
N ASP A 42 0.24 5.02 -13.37
CA ASP A 42 1.29 5.73 -12.64
C ASP A 42 1.35 5.26 -11.18
N PHE A 43 0.20 5.01 -10.53
CA PHE A 43 0.14 4.37 -9.20
C PHE A 43 0.82 3.00 -9.22
N ALA A 44 0.48 2.15 -10.19
CA ALA A 44 1.15 0.86 -10.35
C ALA A 44 2.69 0.97 -10.39
N LYS A 45 3.23 1.96 -11.10
CA LYS A 45 4.68 2.18 -11.17
C LYS A 45 5.24 2.68 -9.84
N GLU A 46 4.48 3.47 -9.10
CA GLU A 46 4.87 3.96 -7.76
C GLU A 46 4.91 2.81 -6.76
N GLU A 47 3.92 1.92 -6.74
CA GLU A 47 3.96 0.70 -5.89
C GLU A 47 5.15 -0.20 -6.23
N ARG A 48 5.52 -0.32 -7.51
CA ARG A 48 6.74 -1.05 -7.90
C ARG A 48 8.02 -0.39 -7.36
N LYS A 49 8.05 0.94 -7.23
CA LYS A 49 9.16 1.65 -6.60
C LYS A 49 9.14 1.44 -5.08
N HIS A 50 7.98 1.46 -4.45
CA HIS A 50 7.82 1.16 -3.02
C HIS A 50 8.32 -0.26 -2.69
N GLN A 51 7.89 -1.25 -3.49
CA GLN A 51 8.39 -2.62 -3.43
C GLN A 51 9.93 -2.64 -3.46
N LYS A 52 10.54 -1.92 -4.42
CA LYS A 52 11.99 -1.85 -4.56
C LYS A 52 12.67 -1.22 -3.34
N MET A 53 12.12 -0.13 -2.81
CA MET A 53 12.64 0.53 -1.60
C MET A 53 12.63 -0.43 -0.39
N LEU A 54 11.58 -1.23 -0.23
CA LEU A 54 11.48 -2.22 0.85
C LEU A 54 12.43 -3.41 0.66
N GLU A 55 12.62 -3.88 -0.57
CA GLU A 55 13.62 -4.90 -0.90
C GLU A 55 15.05 -4.43 -0.58
N ASP A 56 15.35 -3.16 -0.84
CA ASP A 56 16.63 -2.54 -0.50
C ASP A 56 16.83 -2.44 1.02
N VAL A 57 15.77 -2.16 1.79
CA VAL A 57 15.79 -2.19 3.28
C VAL A 57 16.15 -3.58 3.82
N LEU A 58 15.67 -4.66 3.20
CA LEU A 58 16.06 -6.03 3.57
C LEU A 58 17.48 -6.38 3.13
N SER A 59 17.92 -5.82 2.01
CA SER A 59 19.21 -6.11 1.38
C SER A 59 20.38 -5.38 2.04
N ASP A 60 20.13 -4.27 2.76
CA ASP A 60 21.11 -3.55 3.57
C ASP A 60 21.51 -4.33 4.84
N LYS A 61 21.97 -5.56 4.64
CA LYS A 61 22.53 -6.46 5.66
C LYS A 61 23.82 -5.89 6.29
N GLY A 62 24.35 -4.78 5.77
CA GLY A 62 25.58 -4.13 6.23
C GLY A 62 25.50 -3.49 7.61
N LYS A 63 24.30 -3.27 8.16
CA LYS A 63 24.09 -2.74 9.52
C LYS A 63 23.40 -3.71 10.49
N LEU A 64 23.01 -4.90 10.02
CA LEU A 64 22.13 -5.84 10.77
C LEU A 64 22.86 -6.98 11.49
N SER A 65 24.18 -7.07 11.41
CA SER A 65 24.94 -8.19 11.98
C SER A 65 25.06 -8.20 13.50
N ASN A 66 24.52 -7.21 14.24
CA ASN A 66 24.79 -7.12 15.67
C ASN A 66 23.64 -6.68 16.60
N TYR A 67 22.37 -6.84 16.21
CA TYR A 67 21.27 -6.52 17.14
C TYR A 67 20.20 -7.60 17.20
N LYS A 68 20.23 -8.41 18.26
CA LYS A 68 19.05 -9.13 18.77
C LYS A 68 18.14 -8.11 19.46
N LEU A 69 17.41 -7.32 18.69
CA LEU A 69 16.24 -6.64 19.25
C LEU A 69 15.09 -7.65 19.17
N GLU A 70 14.60 -8.09 20.32
CA GLU A 70 13.25 -8.66 20.43
C GLU A 70 12.27 -7.54 20.06
N TRP A 71 12.09 -7.36 18.75
CA TRP A 71 11.09 -6.48 18.19
C TRP A 71 9.77 -7.25 18.22
N VAL A 72 8.92 -6.90 19.19
CA VAL A 72 7.54 -7.38 19.25
C VAL A 72 6.64 -6.17 19.01
N PRO A 73 6.30 -5.86 17.75
CA PRO A 73 5.33 -4.82 17.46
C PRO A 73 3.98 -5.32 17.93
N ASP A 74 3.18 -4.45 18.54
CA ASP A 74 1.76 -4.75 18.71
C ASP A 74 0.96 -4.51 17.42
N MET A 75 1.52 -4.97 16.29
CA MET A 75 0.91 -4.91 14.97
C MET A 75 0.41 -6.31 14.60
N LYS A 76 -0.88 -6.42 14.27
CA LYS A 76 -1.50 -7.66 13.81
C LYS A 76 -1.74 -7.57 12.31
N ARG A 77 -1.26 -8.56 11.55
CA ARG A 77 -1.46 -8.65 10.08
C ARG A 77 -2.91 -8.41 9.66
N SER A 78 -3.86 -8.95 10.41
CA SER A 78 -5.30 -8.84 10.15
C SER A 78 -5.81 -7.40 10.14
N ASN A 79 -5.15 -6.47 10.83
CA ASN A 79 -5.56 -5.07 10.88
C ASN A 79 -5.38 -4.38 9.51
N TYR A 80 -4.49 -4.93 8.67
CA TYR A 80 -4.06 -4.36 7.39
C TYR A 80 -4.50 -5.21 6.19
N LEU A 81 -5.42 -6.16 6.40
CA LEU A 81 -6.06 -6.89 5.31
C LEU A 81 -7.32 -6.16 4.86
N VAL A 82 -7.53 -6.14 3.56
CA VAL A 82 -8.81 -5.72 2.97
C VAL A 82 -9.61 -6.98 2.66
N GLU A 83 -10.78 -7.12 3.28
CA GLU A 83 -11.64 -8.30 3.11
C GLU A 83 -12.35 -8.34 1.75
N MET A 84 -12.59 -7.16 1.17
CA MET A 84 -13.21 -7.05 -0.15
C MET A 84 -12.22 -7.44 -1.24
N LYS A 85 -12.48 -8.60 -1.86
CA LYS A 85 -11.75 -9.03 -3.05
C LYS A 85 -12.37 -8.43 -4.28
N TYR A 86 -11.50 -7.96 -5.16
CA TYR A 86 -11.88 -7.59 -6.49
C TYR A 86 -12.51 -8.76 -7.24
N GLN A 87 -13.57 -8.49 -8.01
CA GLN A 87 -14.25 -9.46 -8.85
C GLN A 87 -14.51 -8.87 -10.24
N GLN A 88 -14.41 -9.70 -11.26
CA GLN A 88 -14.75 -9.29 -12.63
C GLN A 88 -16.24 -8.95 -12.72
N GLY A 89 -16.57 -7.83 -13.40
CA GLY A 89 -17.95 -7.34 -13.51
C GLY A 89 -18.42 -6.44 -12.36
N MET A 90 -17.59 -6.21 -11.35
CA MET A 90 -17.88 -5.26 -10.27
C MET A 90 -18.06 -3.83 -10.81
N HIS A 91 -18.98 -3.06 -10.20
CA HIS A 91 -19.21 -1.67 -10.60
C HIS A 91 -17.97 -0.81 -10.34
N TYR A 92 -17.78 0.19 -11.19
CA TYR A 92 -16.66 1.12 -11.11
C TYR A 92 -16.50 1.77 -9.73
N ARG A 93 -17.61 2.19 -9.11
CA ARG A 93 -17.62 2.77 -7.75
C ARG A 93 -17.07 1.81 -6.69
N ASP A 94 -17.42 0.52 -6.79
CA ASP A 94 -17.03 -0.49 -5.80
C ASP A 94 -15.55 -0.83 -5.97
N ILE A 95 -15.04 -0.83 -7.21
CA ILE A 95 -13.61 -0.98 -7.50
C ILE A 95 -12.81 0.18 -6.89
N LEU A 96 -13.30 1.42 -7.04
CA LEU A 96 -12.68 2.59 -6.40
C LEU A 96 -12.76 2.53 -4.88
N ALA A 97 -13.89 2.07 -4.31
CA ALA A 97 -14.03 1.88 -2.87
C ALA A 97 -13.02 0.84 -2.33
N ILE A 98 -12.81 -0.25 -3.06
CA ILE A 98 -11.77 -1.25 -2.73
C ILE A 98 -10.39 -0.60 -2.79
N ALA A 99 -10.08 0.14 -3.85
CA ALA A 99 -8.80 0.83 -4.01
C ALA A 99 -8.53 1.76 -2.81
N MET A 100 -9.47 2.65 -2.49
CA MET A 100 -9.35 3.58 -1.35
C MET A 100 -9.14 2.86 -0.02
N LYS A 101 -9.80 1.70 0.18
CA LYS A 101 -9.60 0.89 1.38
C LYS A 101 -8.24 0.21 1.43
N ARG A 102 -7.66 -0.16 0.29
CA ARG A 102 -6.29 -0.70 0.23
C ARG A 102 -5.28 0.38 0.63
N GLU A 103 -5.40 1.56 0.05
CA GLU A 103 -4.55 2.71 0.40
C GLU A 103 -4.68 3.12 1.87
N GLU A 104 -5.90 3.13 2.41
CA GLU A 104 -6.13 3.41 3.83
C GLU A 104 -5.41 2.40 4.74
N LYS A 105 -5.42 1.10 4.37
CA LYS A 105 -4.74 0.06 5.15
C LYS A 105 -3.23 0.09 5.02
N ALA A 106 -2.70 0.43 3.83
CA ALA A 106 -1.28 0.64 3.64
C ALA A 106 -0.78 1.87 4.42
N LEU A 107 -1.53 2.97 4.37
CA LEU A 107 -1.27 4.18 5.15
C LEU A 107 -1.23 3.91 6.66
N GLU A 108 -2.24 3.21 7.20
CA GLU A 108 -2.27 2.79 8.61
C GLU A 108 -1.05 1.93 8.95
N PHE A 109 -0.75 0.94 8.10
CA PHE A 109 0.38 0.04 8.27
C PHE A 109 1.72 0.79 8.35
N TYR A 110 1.99 1.71 7.43
CA TYR A 110 3.26 2.43 7.40
C TYR A 110 3.40 3.43 8.55
N ASN A 111 2.32 4.07 8.99
CA ASN A 111 2.34 4.91 10.18
C ASN A 111 2.63 4.10 11.45
N ASP A 112 2.02 2.92 11.57
CA ASP A 112 2.29 2.00 12.68
C ASP A 112 3.74 1.50 12.64
N ALA A 113 4.21 1.06 11.47
CA ALA A 113 5.59 0.60 11.28
C ALA A 113 6.61 1.71 11.59
N ALA A 114 6.34 2.96 11.22
CA ALA A 114 7.20 4.10 11.55
C ALA A 114 7.22 4.42 13.06
N ARG A 115 6.13 4.18 13.78
CA ARG A 115 6.01 4.43 15.22
C ARG A 115 6.68 3.34 16.06
N GLU A 116 6.56 2.09 15.63
CA GLU A 116 7.08 0.91 16.34
C GLU A 116 8.56 0.60 16.03
N ASN A 117 9.21 1.41 15.18
CA ASN A 117 10.61 1.21 14.80
C ASN A 117 11.54 2.21 15.52
N LYS A 118 12.72 1.73 15.91
CA LYS A 118 13.75 2.52 16.61
C LYS A 118 14.86 2.99 15.68
N ASN A 119 14.98 2.41 14.49
CA ASN A 119 15.99 2.79 13.51
C ASN A 119 15.48 3.99 12.70
N GLU A 120 16.14 5.14 12.82
CA GLU A 120 15.76 6.38 12.16
C GLU A 120 15.71 6.28 10.63
N ASP A 121 16.60 5.50 10.01
CA ASP A 121 16.61 5.26 8.57
C ASP A 121 15.32 4.53 8.14
N HIS A 122 14.92 3.49 8.89
CA HIS A 122 13.69 2.75 8.63
C HIS A 122 12.43 3.60 8.87
N VAL A 123 12.42 4.36 9.96
CA VAL A 123 11.32 5.30 10.28
C VAL A 123 11.13 6.29 9.15
N ARG A 124 12.22 6.83 8.60
CA ARG A 124 12.16 7.78 7.48
C ARG A 124 11.55 7.15 6.24
N ILE A 125 11.94 5.92 5.88
CA ILE A 125 11.39 5.20 4.73
C ILE A 125 9.90 4.95 4.92
N PHE A 126 9.47 4.43 6.08
CA PHE A 126 8.05 4.20 6.33
C PHE A 126 7.22 5.48 6.33
N ARG A 127 7.76 6.61 6.78
CA ARG A 127 7.08 7.92 6.67
C ARG A 127 6.93 8.40 5.23
N ILE A 128 7.93 8.14 4.38
CA ILE A 128 7.84 8.45 2.95
C ILE A 128 6.73 7.60 2.32
N LEU A 129 6.74 6.28 2.56
CA LEU A 129 5.71 5.38 2.04
C LEU A 129 4.31 5.79 2.52
N ALA A 130 4.12 6.02 3.83
CA ALA A 130 2.86 6.54 4.36
C ALA A 130 2.39 7.83 3.66
N GLN A 131 3.32 8.74 3.31
CA GLN A 131 2.95 9.95 2.60
C GLN A 131 2.50 9.67 1.15
N GLU A 132 3.12 8.73 0.45
CA GLU A 132 2.70 8.34 -0.90
C GLU A 132 1.32 7.66 -0.88
N GLU A 133 1.07 6.69 0.02
CA GLU A 133 -0.25 6.05 0.17
C GLU A 133 -1.36 7.09 0.45
N ALA A 134 -1.07 8.11 1.26
CA ALA A 134 -2.01 9.19 1.52
C ALA A 134 -2.34 10.00 0.24
N ARG A 135 -1.37 10.20 -0.65
CA ARG A 135 -1.59 10.87 -1.94
C ARG A 135 -2.39 9.99 -2.89
N HIS A 136 -2.11 8.69 -2.92
CA HIS A 136 -2.87 7.73 -3.72
C HIS A 136 -4.33 7.69 -3.28
N LYS A 137 -4.58 7.56 -1.97
CA LYS A 137 -5.93 7.63 -1.38
C LYS A 137 -6.66 8.89 -1.81
N LEU A 138 -6.05 10.06 -1.63
CA LEU A 138 -6.64 11.34 -2.02
C LEU A 138 -6.94 11.40 -3.53
N GLY A 139 -6.05 10.83 -4.35
CA GLY A 139 -6.26 10.72 -5.79
C GLY A 139 -7.49 9.89 -6.13
N LEU A 140 -7.68 8.75 -5.46
CA LEU A 140 -8.83 7.87 -5.65
C LEU A 140 -10.13 8.49 -5.14
N GLU A 141 -10.10 9.19 -4.01
CA GLU A 141 -11.25 9.91 -3.46
C GLU A 141 -11.75 10.95 -4.47
N LYS A 142 -10.85 11.76 -5.05
CA LYS A 142 -11.21 12.71 -6.11
C LYS A 142 -11.81 12.01 -7.33
N LEU A 143 -11.23 10.89 -7.74
CA LEU A 143 -11.74 10.14 -8.88
C LEU A 143 -13.13 9.55 -8.60
N TYR A 144 -13.37 9.11 -7.37
CA TYR A 144 -14.66 8.62 -6.91
C TYR A 144 -15.71 9.74 -6.93
N ASP A 145 -15.38 10.90 -6.36
CA ASP A 145 -16.26 12.07 -6.33
C ASP A 145 -16.62 12.54 -7.74
N ASP A 146 -15.63 12.64 -8.64
CA ASP A 146 -15.83 13.01 -10.04
C ASP A 146 -16.73 12.00 -10.78
N TYR A 147 -16.59 10.71 -10.47
CA TYR A 147 -17.42 9.67 -11.05
C TYR A 147 -18.86 9.77 -10.54
N MET A 148 -19.06 9.91 -9.23
CA MET A 148 -20.39 10.05 -8.63
C MET A 148 -21.11 11.31 -9.14
N ALA A 149 -20.41 12.45 -9.23
CA ALA A 149 -20.96 13.68 -9.77
C ALA A 149 -21.45 13.55 -11.23
N LYS A 150 -20.78 12.73 -12.05
CA LYS A 150 -21.20 12.43 -13.44
C LYS A 150 -22.37 11.46 -13.52
N GLN A 151 -22.58 10.61 -12.51
CA GLN A 151 -23.70 9.66 -12.47
C GLN A 151 -25.00 10.28 -11.95
N GLY A 152 -24.93 11.49 -11.37
CA GLY A 152 -26.09 12.19 -10.81
C GLY A 152 -26.40 11.74 -9.39
N ASP A 153 -26.64 12.72 -8.53
CA ASP A 153 -27.30 12.57 -7.22
C ASP A 153 -28.72 12.01 -7.41
#